data_AF-A0A4R6U4U3-F1
#
_entry.id   AF-A0A4R6U4U3-F1
#
_cell.length_a   1.000
_cell.length_b   1.000
_cell.length_c   1.000
_cell.angle_alpha   90.00
_cell.angle_beta   90.00
_cell.angle_gamma   90.00
#
_symmetry.space_group_name_H-M   'P 1'
#
loop_
_entity.id
_entity.type
_entity.pdbx_description
1 polymer ?
#
loop_
_entity_poly.entity_id
_entity_poly.type
_entity_poly.pdbx_seq_one_letter_code
_entity_poly.pdbx_strand_id
1 'polypeptide(L)'
;MKRFFLKTIGLLLLLFISVLYGMQLSNDGMNTIKGYDDSSFHEALAWTESDKEWNAVVLGEKWDQERLEQKQEQFEAMQTENFLSSVGAKTGEVFYQTVNRLLRLVTGT
;
A
#
# COMPACT_ATOMS: atom_id res chain seq x y z
N MET A 1 2.41 -36.78 16.29
CA MET A 1 1.84 -35.72 17.16
C MET A 1 2.84 -34.61 17.50
N LYS A 2 3.92 -34.86 18.28
CA LYS A 2 4.84 -33.79 18.74
C LYS A 2 5.49 -32.95 17.63
N ARG A 3 5.95 -33.58 16.54
CA ARG A 3 6.56 -32.89 15.39
C ARG A 3 5.56 -32.01 14.62
N PHE A 4 4.31 -32.43 14.51
CA PHE A 4 3.23 -31.65 13.90
C PHE A 4 2.93 -30.42 14.75
N PHE A 5 2.75 -30.62 16.05
CA PHE A 5 2.49 -29.53 17.01
C PHE A 5 3.60 -28.46 16.99
N LEU A 6 4.86 -28.89 16.93
CA LEU A 6 6.01 -27.97 16.85
C LEU A 6 6.02 -27.16 15.54
N LYS A 7 5.70 -27.80 14.41
CA LYS A 7 5.57 -27.12 13.11
C LYS A 7 4.42 -26.11 13.10
N THR A 8 3.27 -26.47 13.68
CA THR A 8 2.10 -25.59 13.77
C THR A 8 2.35 -24.39 14.69
N ILE A 9 3.00 -24.59 15.83
CA ILE A 9 3.44 -23.48 16.70
C ILE A 9 4.42 -22.56 15.95
N GLY A 10 5.36 -23.14 15.18
CA GLY A 10 6.27 -22.36 14.35
C GLY A 10 5.53 -21.50 13.30
N LEU A 11 4.51 -22.06 12.65
CA LEU A 11 3.67 -21.33 11.68
C LEU A 11 2.90 -20.19 12.36
N LEU A 12 2.33 -20.45 13.55
CA LEU A 12 1.63 -19.43 14.35
C LEU A 12 2.56 -18.28 14.75
N LEU A 13 3.77 -18.59 15.21
CA LEU A 13 4.76 -17.56 15.54
C LEU A 13 5.17 -16.75 14.33
N LEU A 14 5.38 -17.40 13.19
CA LEU A 14 5.70 -16.71 11.94
C LEU A 14 4.58 -15.74 11.54
N LEU A 15 3.33 -16.20 11.58
CA LEU A 15 2.16 -15.37 11.30
C LEU A 15 2.03 -14.20 12.28
N PHE A 16 2.28 -14.45 13.56
CA PHE A 16 2.26 -13.42 14.59
C PHE A 16 3.32 -12.33 14.34
N ILE A 17 4.55 -12.73 13.99
CA ILE A 17 5.62 -11.78 13.65
C ILE A 17 5.28 -10.99 12.39
N SER A 18 4.74 -11.64 11.35
CA SER A 18 4.33 -10.96 10.12
C SER A 18 3.26 -9.89 10.37
N VAL A 19 2.30 -10.16 11.25
CA VAL A 19 1.26 -9.18 11.64
C VAL A 19 1.88 -8.00 12.40
N LEU A 20 2.74 -8.27 13.38
CA LEU A 20 3.41 -7.20 14.13
C LEU A 20 4.28 -6.32 13.22
N TYR A 21 5.00 -6.94 12.28
CA TYR A 21 5.78 -6.22 11.29
C TYR A 21 4.89 -5.36 10.37
N GLY A 22 3.74 -5.89 9.94
CA GLY A 22 2.78 -5.14 9.14
C GLY A 22 2.23 -3.91 9.88
N MET A 23 2.01 -4.01 11.19
CA MET A 23 1.60 -2.86 12.01
C MET A 23 2.70 -1.79 12.09
N GLN A 24 3.97 -2.19 12.23
CA GLN A 24 5.09 -1.25 12.22
C GLN A 24 5.23 -0.55 10.87
N LEU A 25 5.17 -1.32 9.78
CA LEU A 25 5.21 -0.76 8.42
C LEU A 25 4.08 0.24 8.17
N SER A 26 2.86 -0.06 8.66
CA SER A 26 1.73 0.87 8.56
C SER A 26 1.91 2.11 9.43
N ASN A 27 2.50 1.97 10.61
CA ASN A 27 2.77 3.09 11.51
C ASN A 27 3.80 4.04 10.89
N ASP A 28 4.88 3.51 10.34
CA ASP A 28 5.91 4.31 9.66
C ASP A 28 5.35 4.95 8.39
N GLY A 29 4.56 4.20 7.60
CA GLY A 29 3.84 4.77 6.46
C GLY A 29 2.90 5.91 6.83
N MET A 30 2.23 5.83 7.99
CA MET A 30 1.37 6.90 8.48
C MET A 30 2.18 8.13 8.93
N ASN A 31 3.37 7.96 9.50
CA ASN A 31 4.26 9.08 9.80
C ASN A 31 4.73 9.80 8.53
N THR A 32 5.06 9.05 7.48
CA THR A 32 5.45 9.60 6.17
C THR A 32 4.31 10.37 5.51
N ILE A 33 3.08 9.83 5.53
CA ILE A 33 1.92 10.49 4.89
C ILE A 33 1.46 11.74 5.65
N LYS A 34 1.63 11.77 6.97
CA LYS A 34 1.27 12.93 7.80
C LYS A 34 2.30 14.07 7.75
N GLY A 35 3.46 13.87 7.11
CA GLY A 35 4.48 14.91 6.96
C GLY A 35 5.13 15.36 8.27
N TYR A 36 5.11 14.52 9.32
CA TYR A 36 5.63 14.89 10.65
C TYR A 36 7.14 15.19 10.69
N ASP A 37 7.88 14.79 9.65
CA ASP A 37 9.33 15.06 9.51
C ASP A 37 9.62 16.40 8.80
N ASP A 38 8.59 17.10 8.33
CA ASP A 38 8.71 18.42 7.72
C ASP A 38 8.22 19.49 8.70
N SER A 39 9.16 20.31 9.19
CA SER A 39 8.90 21.46 10.07
C SER A 39 7.96 22.53 9.46
N SER A 40 7.59 22.35 8.19
CA SER A 40 6.59 23.15 7.50
C SER A 40 5.27 22.37 7.42
N PHE A 41 4.54 22.28 8.54
CA PHE A 41 3.19 21.72 8.57
C PHE A 41 2.24 22.62 7.77
N HIS A 42 2.31 22.52 6.43
CA HIS A 42 1.38 23.14 5.51
C HIS A 42 0.19 22.19 5.42
N GLU A 43 -0.91 22.62 6.02
CA GLU A 43 -2.25 22.07 5.83
C GLU A 43 -2.42 21.67 4.36
N ALA A 44 -2.60 20.37 4.09
CA ALA A 44 -2.44 19.77 2.76
C ALA A 44 -3.41 20.31 1.69
N LEU A 45 -4.35 21.17 2.09
CA LEU A 45 -5.29 21.88 1.23
C LEU A 45 -5.53 23.29 1.80
N ALA A 46 -4.80 24.28 1.28
CA ALA A 46 -5.12 25.68 1.50
C ALA A 46 -5.99 26.17 0.33
N TRP A 47 -7.29 26.33 0.58
CA TRP A 47 -8.26 26.89 -0.36
C TRP A 47 -8.26 28.41 -0.15
N THR A 48 -7.74 29.18 -1.11
CA THR A 48 -7.97 30.63 -1.14
C THR A 48 -8.93 30.93 -2.28
N GLU A 49 -10.11 31.41 -1.94
CA GLU A 49 -11.08 31.89 -2.92
C GLU A 49 -10.65 33.31 -3.32
N SER A 50 -10.06 33.44 -4.50
CA SER A 50 -9.85 34.75 -5.15
C SER A 50 -10.32 34.63 -6.59
N ASP A 51 -11.13 35.60 -6.99
CA ASP A 51 -11.92 35.63 -8.22
C ASP A 51 -11.17 35.10 -9.45
N LYS A 52 -11.80 34.10 -10.06
CA LYS A 52 -11.71 33.67 -11.47
C LYS A 52 -10.75 32.55 -11.90
N GLU A 53 -9.81 32.10 -11.08
CA GLU A 53 -9.03 30.88 -11.40
C GLU A 53 -8.76 30.04 -10.16
N TRP A 54 -9.22 28.78 -10.18
CA TRP A 54 -9.05 27.79 -9.12
C TRP A 54 -7.56 27.43 -8.97
N ASN A 55 -6.84 28.16 -8.12
CA ASN A 55 -5.46 27.83 -7.75
C ASN A 55 -5.45 26.96 -6.49
N ALA A 56 -5.54 25.64 -6.66
CA ALA A 56 -5.35 24.70 -5.57
C ALA A 56 -3.85 24.48 -5.34
N VAL A 57 -3.32 24.95 -4.20
CA VAL A 57 -1.95 24.63 -3.77
C VAL A 57 -1.99 23.27 -3.07
N VAL A 58 -1.69 22.22 -3.83
CA VAL A 58 -1.53 20.86 -3.30
C VAL A 58 -0.04 20.68 -2.95
N LEU A 59 0.27 20.56 -1.65
CA LEU A 59 1.62 20.31 -1.13
C LEU A 59 2.67 21.40 -1.43
N GLY A 60 2.27 22.68 -1.47
CA GLY A 60 3.21 23.82 -1.61
C GLY A 60 3.82 24.00 -3.01
N GLU A 61 3.52 23.14 -3.98
CA GLU A 61 3.91 23.31 -5.38
C GLU A 61 2.77 23.99 -6.16
N LYS A 62 3.09 24.86 -7.13
CA LYS A 62 2.08 25.40 -8.06
C LYS A 62 1.80 24.33 -9.12
N TRP A 63 0.60 23.74 -9.09
CA TRP A 63 0.20 22.74 -10.07
C TRP A 63 -0.37 23.44 -11.30
N ASP A 64 0.31 23.28 -12.43
CA ASP A 64 -0.14 23.76 -13.74
C ASP A 64 -1.11 22.74 -14.36
N GLN A 65 -2.12 23.23 -15.11
CA GLN A 65 -3.27 22.44 -15.58
C GLN A 65 -2.84 21.26 -16.47
N GLU A 66 -1.76 21.44 -17.24
CA GLU A 66 -1.16 20.42 -18.11
C GLU A 66 -0.60 19.21 -17.33
N ARG A 67 -0.07 19.42 -16.11
CA ARG A 67 0.48 18.33 -15.28
C ARG A 67 -0.61 17.46 -14.65
N LEU A 68 -1.79 18.05 -14.40
CA LEU A 68 -2.96 17.31 -13.92
C LEU A 68 -3.53 16.42 -15.02
N GLU A 69 -3.65 16.93 -16.24
CA GLU A 69 -4.11 16.14 -17.40
C GLU A 69 -3.18 14.96 -17.69
N GLN A 70 -1.86 15.18 -17.71
CA GLN A 70 -0.89 14.08 -17.91
C GLN A 70 -0.95 13.01 -16.80
N LYS A 71 -1.17 13.42 -15.54
CA LYS A 71 -1.36 12.47 -14.42
C LYS A 71 -2.66 11.71 -14.56
N GLN A 72 -3.74 12.39 -14.94
CA GLN A 72 -5.04 11.77 -15.12
C GLN A 72 -5.02 10.74 -16.25
N GLU A 73 -4.39 11.06 -17.38
CA GLU A 73 -4.22 10.13 -18.50
C GLU A 73 -3.40 8.89 -18.11
N GLN A 74 -2.34 9.05 -17.28
CA GLN A 74 -1.60 7.93 -16.72
C GLN A 74 -2.44 7.08 -15.76
N PHE A 75 -3.26 7.69 -14.91
CA PHE A 75 -4.16 6.96 -14.01
C PHE A 75 -5.26 6.22 -14.78
N GLU A 76 -5.82 6.85 -15.81
CA GLU A 76 -6.82 6.23 -16.68
C GLU A 76 -6.21 5.08 -17.48
N ALA A 77 -5.00 5.21 -18.03
CA ALA A 77 -4.27 4.13 -18.68
C ALA A 77 -4.01 2.96 -17.72
N MET A 78 -3.64 3.22 -16.46
CA MET A 78 -3.46 2.18 -15.44
C MET A 78 -4.76 1.52 -14.99
N GLN A 79 -5.91 2.16 -15.17
CA GLN A 79 -7.23 1.64 -14.82
C GLN A 79 -7.91 0.90 -15.98
N THR A 80 -7.73 1.38 -17.22
CA THR A 80 -8.29 0.77 -18.45
C THR A 80 -7.48 -0.42 -18.92
N GLU A 81 -6.16 -0.41 -18.72
CA GLU A 81 -5.41 -1.65 -18.74
C GLU A 81 -5.73 -2.40 -17.45
N ASN A 82 -6.10 -3.68 -17.52
CA ASN A 82 -6.37 -4.55 -16.37
C ASN A 82 -5.13 -4.78 -15.47
N PHE A 83 -4.23 -3.80 -15.35
CA PHE A 83 -2.96 -3.83 -14.66
C PHE A 83 -3.15 -4.14 -13.18
N LEU A 84 -4.04 -3.42 -12.48
CA LEU A 84 -4.34 -3.71 -11.07
C LEU A 84 -4.89 -5.14 -10.88
N SER A 85 -5.80 -5.56 -11.76
CA SER A 85 -6.40 -6.90 -11.73
C SER A 85 -5.38 -8.00 -12.05
N SER A 86 -4.53 -7.81 -13.06
CA SER A 86 -3.51 -8.78 -13.49
C SER A 86 -2.35 -8.90 -12.49
N VAL A 87 -1.90 -7.78 -11.89
CA VAL A 87 -0.92 -7.78 -10.80
C VAL A 87 -1.52 -8.41 -9.55
N GLY A 88 -2.77 -8.09 -9.23
CA GLY A 88 -3.50 -8.69 -8.11
C GLY A 88 -3.68 -10.20 -8.29
N ALA A 89 -4.12 -10.64 -9.47
CA ALA A 89 -4.30 -12.04 -9.81
C ALA A 89 -2.98 -12.82 -9.71
N LYS A 90 -1.90 -12.29 -10.28
CA LYS A 90 -0.57 -12.92 -10.22
C LYS A 90 -0.03 -13.00 -8.79
N THR A 91 -0.17 -11.93 -8.02
CA THR A 91 0.25 -11.90 -6.60
C THR A 91 -0.58 -12.88 -5.77
N GLY A 92 -1.89 -12.93 -5.98
CA GLY A 92 -2.80 -13.85 -5.31
C GLY A 92 -2.49 -15.31 -5.61
N GLU A 93 -2.18 -15.62 -6.87
CA GLU A 93 -1.81 -16.98 -7.27
C GLU A 93 -0.50 -17.44 -6.62
N VAL A 94 0.53 -16.58 -6.62
CA VAL A 94 1.80 -16.85 -5.93
C VAL A 94 1.59 -17.04 -4.42
N PHE A 95 0.76 -16.20 -3.82
CA PHE A 95 0.40 -16.32 -2.40
C PHE A 95 -0.27 -17.65 -2.10
N TYR A 96 -1.30 -18.02 -2.87
CA TYR A 96 -2.03 -19.28 -2.70
C TYR A 96 -1.11 -20.50 -2.84
N GLN A 97 -0.26 -20.51 -3.87
CA GLN A 97 0.71 -21.59 -4.07
C GLN A 97 1.69 -21.70 -2.89
N THR A 98 2.16 -20.57 -2.37
CA THR A 98 3.11 -20.52 -1.25
C THR A 98 2.47 -21.03 0.05
N VAL A 99 1.27 -20.55 0.37
CA VAL A 99 0.52 -21.01 1.56
C VAL A 99 0.22 -22.49 1.47
N ASN A 100 -0.22 -22.99 0.31
CA ASN A 100 -0.52 -24.40 0.14
C ASN A 100 0.74 -25.28 0.30
N ARG A 101 1.90 -24.85 -0.22
CA ARG A 101 3.18 -25.56 0.01
C ARG A 101 3.57 -25.60 1.49
N LEU A 102 3.42 -24.49 2.20
CA LEU A 102 3.71 -24.41 3.63
C LEU A 102 2.77 -25.33 4.43
N LEU A 103 1.48 -25.33 4.10
CA LEU A 103 0.51 -26.21 4.74
C LEU A 103 0.85 -27.68 4.50
N ARG A 104 1.15 -28.09 3.26
CA ARG A 104 1.58 -29.47 2.95
C ARG A 104 2.84 -29.88 3.71
N LEU A 105 3.81 -28.99 3.88
CA LEU A 105 5.01 -29.25 4.71
C LEU A 105 4.69 -29.44 6.20
N VAL A 106 3.63 -28.79 6.69
CA VAL A 106 3.16 -28.90 8.08
C VAL A 106 2.31 -30.16 8.28
N THR A 107 1.29 -30.38 7.44
CA THR A 107 0.36 -31.52 7.53
C THR A 107 0.90 -32.83 6.97
N GLY A 108 1.92 -32.81 6.12
CA GLY A 108 2.55 -34.01 5.55
C GLY A 108 1.74 -34.72 4.45
N THR A 109 0.76 -34.02 3.87
CA THR A 109 -0.08 -34.44 2.72
C THR A 109 0.33 -33.76 1.43
#